data_AF-A0A914CNK4-F1
#
_entry.id   AF-A0A914CNK4-F1
#
_cell.length_a   1.000
_cell.length_b   1.000
_cell.length_c   1.000
_cell.angle_alpha   90.00
_cell.angle_beta   90.00
_cell.angle_gamma   90.00
#
_symmetry.space_group_name_H-M   'P 1'
#
loop_
_entity.id
_entity.type
_entity.pdbx_description
1 polymer ?
#
loop_
_entity_poly.entity_id
_entity_poly.type
_entity_poly.pdbx_seq_one_letter_code
_entity_poly.pdbx_strand_id
1 'polypeptide(L)'
;MSKATGKWRAASCTEKKPSVCELPISRAWDYGKCDPSLMWEWHPEVNKCYYNNGGLTDTSFNGTIGNCQNAFALAGPMIIHSDQEMSVVQGMMDAFTGNGCAERFMLGVHDPHNNGQYVWADGSAVDYKGWDPNSPLPTGACFFAFARGENEWNPSLCEVFGVPN
;
A
#
# COMPACT_ATOMS: atom_id res chain seq x y z
N MET A 1 8.78 34.57 -17.11
CA MET A 1 9.09 33.18 -16.70
C MET A 1 7.81 32.37 -16.85
N SER A 2 7.67 31.60 -17.94
CA SER A 2 6.44 30.83 -18.20
C SER A 2 6.57 29.44 -17.55
N LYS A 3 5.67 29.16 -16.59
CA LYS A 3 5.40 27.82 -16.06
C LYS A 3 5.00 26.93 -17.24
N ALA A 4 5.78 25.87 -17.51
CA ALA A 4 5.38 24.87 -18.50
C ALA A 4 4.08 24.21 -18.02
N THR A 5 3.07 24.29 -18.86
CA THR A 5 1.72 23.79 -18.58
C THR A 5 1.73 22.27 -18.52
N GLY A 6 1.12 21.73 -17.46
CA GLY A 6 0.95 20.29 -17.24
C GLY A 6 0.28 19.63 -18.43
N LYS A 7 1.07 18.87 -19.19
CA LYS A 7 0.58 18.04 -20.28
C LYS A 7 1.01 16.59 -20.03
N TRP A 8 0.04 15.72 -20.24
CA TRP A 8 0.06 14.28 -20.04
C TRP A 8 1.11 13.57 -20.89
N ARG A 9 1.62 12.44 -20.39
CA ARG A 9 2.35 11.47 -21.22
C ARG A 9 2.00 10.05 -20.76
N ALA A 10 1.78 9.15 -21.71
CA ALA A 10 1.67 7.72 -21.42
C ALA A 10 3.05 7.16 -21.04
N ALA A 11 3.05 6.25 -20.07
CA ALA A 11 4.21 5.45 -19.66
C ALA A 11 3.82 3.97 -19.66
N SER A 12 4.80 3.08 -19.77
CA SER A 12 4.57 1.64 -19.94
C SER A 12 4.15 0.98 -18.63
N CYS A 13 3.23 0.01 -18.71
CA CYS A 13 2.81 -0.84 -17.59
C CYS A 13 3.92 -1.78 -17.06
N THR A 14 4.99 -1.98 -17.83
CA THR A 14 6.15 -2.80 -17.47
C THR A 14 7.26 -2.04 -16.72
N GLU A 15 7.09 -0.73 -16.54
CA GLU A 15 7.99 0.04 -15.69
C GLU A 15 7.74 -0.27 -14.21
N LYS A 16 8.82 -0.39 -13.44
CA LYS A 16 8.79 -0.53 -11.99
C LYS A 16 8.05 0.65 -11.30
N LYS A 17 7.17 0.37 -10.33
CA LYS A 17 6.26 1.34 -9.65
C LYS A 17 6.36 1.24 -8.12
N PRO A 18 5.90 2.23 -7.33
CA PRO A 18 6.15 2.30 -5.88
C PRO A 18 5.15 1.52 -5.00
N SER A 19 5.51 1.29 -3.73
CA SER A 19 4.64 0.76 -2.67
C SER A 19 4.81 1.60 -1.39
N VAL A 20 3.83 1.53 -0.48
CA VAL A 20 3.85 2.23 0.82
C VAL A 20 3.98 1.19 1.92
N CYS A 21 4.85 1.46 2.91
CA CYS A 21 5.05 0.58 4.07
C CYS A 21 4.50 1.19 5.34
N GLU A 22 4.05 0.33 6.25
CA GLU A 22 3.51 0.68 7.56
C GLU A 22 4.36 0.07 8.68
N LEU A 23 4.44 0.74 9.83
CA LEU A 23 4.95 0.18 11.08
C LEU A 23 3.85 0.10 12.15
N PRO A 24 3.58 -1.08 12.74
CA PRO A 24 2.70 -1.21 13.90
C PRO A 24 3.37 -0.63 15.15
N ILE A 25 2.62 0.17 15.92
CA ILE A 25 3.13 1.01 17.03
C ILE A 25 3.45 0.24 18.31
N SER A 26 3.13 -1.04 18.40
CA SER A 26 3.32 -1.79 19.65
C SER A 26 4.78 -1.87 20.13
N ARG A 27 5.77 -1.44 19.31
CA ARG A 27 7.16 -1.17 19.74
C ARG A 27 7.79 0.06 19.06
N ALA A 28 7.00 1.09 18.75
CA ALA A 28 7.56 2.40 18.43
C ALA A 28 8.29 2.90 19.69
N TRP A 29 9.60 3.13 19.56
CA TRP A 29 10.48 3.53 20.64
C TRP A 29 9.91 4.69 21.46
N ASP A 30 10.27 4.71 22.74
CA ASP A 30 9.83 5.54 23.87
C ASP A 30 10.06 7.07 23.72
N TYR A 31 10.03 7.59 22.50
CA TYR A 31 10.17 9.01 22.14
C TYR A 31 9.15 9.47 21.10
N GLY A 32 7.98 8.83 21.07
CA GLY A 32 6.73 9.36 20.54
C GLY A 32 6.86 10.10 19.20
N LYS A 33 6.63 9.36 18.11
CA LYS A 33 6.53 9.78 16.70
C LYS A 33 7.79 9.36 15.94
N CYS A 34 7.60 8.56 14.89
CA CYS A 34 8.61 7.80 14.11
C CYS A 34 9.98 8.48 14.00
N ASP A 35 11.07 7.70 13.93
CA ASP A 35 12.41 8.25 13.71
C ASP A 35 12.48 9.03 12.37
N PRO A 36 12.53 10.36 12.39
CA PRO A 36 12.51 11.17 11.17
C PRO A 36 13.80 10.99 10.35
N SER A 37 14.88 10.51 10.96
CA SER A 37 16.13 10.21 10.26
C SER A 37 16.01 9.01 9.32
N LEU A 38 14.97 8.20 9.48
CA LEU A 38 14.67 7.02 8.68
C LEU A 38 13.56 7.27 7.64
N MET A 39 13.20 8.54 7.36
CA MET A 39 12.14 8.97 6.41
C MET A 39 10.74 8.39 6.70
N TRP A 40 10.47 7.96 7.93
CA TRP A 40 9.12 7.58 8.37
C TRP A 40 8.34 8.81 8.78
N GLU A 41 7.15 8.98 8.22
CA GLU A 41 6.23 10.05 8.56
C GLU A 41 5.23 9.59 9.63
N TRP A 42 5.09 10.41 10.67
CA TRP A 42 4.16 10.17 11.76
C TRP A 42 2.78 10.77 11.46
N HIS A 43 1.76 9.93 11.55
CA HIS A 43 0.36 10.32 11.38
C HIS A 43 -0.39 10.23 12.71
N PRO A 44 -0.53 11.35 13.47
CA PRO A 44 -1.15 11.36 14.79
C PRO A 44 -2.64 10.98 14.78
N GLU A 45 -3.34 11.27 13.70
CA GLU A 45 -4.78 11.03 13.52
C GLU A 45 -5.15 9.55 13.57
N VAL A 46 -4.23 8.69 13.13
CA VAL A 46 -4.42 7.22 13.08
C VAL A 46 -3.44 6.50 13.99
N ASN A 47 -2.54 7.24 14.63
CA ASN A 47 -1.48 6.71 15.45
C ASN A 47 -0.74 5.60 14.67
N LYS A 48 -0.14 5.96 13.51
CA LYS A 48 0.65 5.06 12.65
C LYS A 48 1.83 5.79 12.02
N CYS A 49 2.85 5.01 11.65
CA CYS A 49 4.01 5.46 10.90
C CYS A 49 3.95 4.88 9.49
N TYR A 50 4.13 5.73 8.48
CA TYR A 50 4.22 5.30 7.09
C TYR A 50 5.53 5.74 6.47
N TYR A 51 6.11 4.88 5.62
CA TYR A 51 7.37 5.15 4.95
C TYR A 51 7.14 5.55 3.51
N ASN A 52 7.78 6.66 3.13
CA ASN A 52 7.54 7.36 1.89
C ASN A 52 8.54 6.98 0.79
N ASN A 53 8.66 5.70 0.44
CA ASN A 53 9.57 5.32 -0.64
C ASN A 53 8.82 5.14 -1.95
N GLY A 54 8.82 6.22 -2.75
CA GLY A 54 8.39 6.27 -4.15
C GLY A 54 9.18 5.36 -5.10
N GLY A 55 9.65 4.20 -4.65
CA GLY A 55 10.53 3.29 -5.36
C GLY A 55 10.58 1.86 -4.82
N LEU A 56 9.55 1.37 -4.12
CA LEU A 56 9.47 -0.05 -3.76
C LEU A 56 8.90 -0.85 -4.94
N THR A 57 9.82 -1.38 -5.75
CA THR A 57 9.55 -1.87 -7.10
C THR A 57 9.18 -3.35 -7.21
N ASP A 58 8.69 -3.97 -6.13
CA ASP A 58 8.34 -5.38 -6.16
C ASP A 58 6.84 -5.57 -6.38
N THR A 59 6.52 -6.39 -7.36
CA THR A 59 5.18 -6.63 -7.86
C THR A 59 4.50 -7.81 -7.14
N SER A 60 5.23 -8.53 -6.28
CA SER A 60 4.72 -9.62 -5.45
C SER A 60 4.39 -9.19 -4.01
N PHE A 61 3.49 -9.93 -3.35
CA PHE A 61 3.12 -9.71 -1.95
C PHE A 61 4.31 -9.95 -1.01
N ASN A 62 5.04 -11.05 -1.20
CA ASN A 62 6.24 -11.36 -0.43
C ASN A 62 7.36 -10.33 -0.67
N GLY A 63 7.49 -9.86 -1.91
CA GLY A 63 8.38 -8.77 -2.27
C GLY A 63 8.05 -7.47 -1.56
N THR A 64 6.75 -7.14 -1.43
CA THR A 64 6.28 -5.99 -0.66
C THR A 64 6.68 -6.13 0.82
N ILE A 65 6.49 -7.31 1.42
CA ILE A 65 6.93 -7.59 2.80
C ILE A 65 8.45 -7.37 2.94
N GLY A 66 9.25 -7.99 2.06
CA GLY A 66 10.71 -7.88 2.11
C GLY A 66 11.19 -6.43 1.93
N ASN A 67 10.56 -5.67 1.03
CA ASN A 67 10.85 -4.26 0.82
C ASN A 67 10.57 -3.41 2.04
N CYS A 68 9.44 -3.63 2.71
CA CYS A 68 9.12 -2.93 3.95
C CYS A 68 10.10 -3.31 5.05
N GLN A 69 10.39 -4.60 5.21
CA GLN A 69 11.37 -5.09 6.20
C GLN A 69 12.79 -4.55 5.98
N ASN A 70 13.18 -4.28 4.72
CA ASN A 70 14.45 -3.63 4.39
C ASN A 70 14.48 -2.16 4.84
N ALA A 71 13.35 -1.44 4.78
CA ALA A 71 13.25 -0.07 5.28
C ALA A 71 13.29 -0.04 6.82
N PHE A 72 12.62 -0.99 7.46
CA PHE A 72 12.71 -1.23 8.89
C PHE A 72 12.27 -2.67 9.20
N ALA A 73 13.01 -3.41 10.02
CA ALA A 73 12.80 -4.85 10.21
C ALA A 73 11.37 -5.27 10.63
N LEU A 74 10.62 -4.37 11.29
CA LEU A 74 9.25 -4.59 11.72
C LEU A 74 8.18 -3.97 10.80
N ALA A 75 8.58 -3.34 9.70
CA ALA A 75 7.65 -2.76 8.75
C ALA A 75 7.02 -3.84 7.88
N GLY A 76 5.77 -3.57 7.48
CA GLY A 76 4.98 -4.43 6.61
C GLY A 76 4.22 -3.63 5.56
N PRO A 77 3.46 -4.32 4.70
CA PRO A 77 2.52 -3.67 3.78
C PRO A 77 1.44 -2.89 4.54
N MET A 78 0.69 -2.02 3.84
CA MET A 78 -0.37 -1.21 4.45
C MET A 78 -1.50 -2.08 5.04
N ILE A 79 -1.86 -1.81 6.28
CA ILE A 79 -2.96 -2.43 7.01
C ILE A 79 -3.96 -1.33 7.35
N ILE A 80 -5.23 -1.57 7.07
CA ILE A 80 -6.26 -0.55 7.19
C ILE A 80 -7.38 -1.09 8.07
N HIS A 81 -7.70 -0.38 9.14
CA HIS A 81 -8.75 -0.73 10.10
C HIS A 81 -9.86 0.33 10.19
N SER A 82 -9.72 1.45 9.49
CA SER A 82 -10.68 2.55 9.55
C SER A 82 -10.66 3.46 8.33
N ASP A 83 -11.74 4.23 8.14
CA ASP A 83 -11.81 5.29 7.13
C ASP A 83 -10.73 6.37 7.31
N GLN A 84 -10.33 6.62 8.56
CA GLN A 84 -9.27 7.58 8.88
C GLN A 84 -7.91 7.08 8.36
N GLU A 85 -7.59 5.81 8.57
CA GLU A 85 -6.40 5.15 8.02
C GLU A 85 -6.42 5.14 6.49
N MET A 86 -7.56 4.79 5.90
CA MET A 86 -7.74 4.83 4.45
C MET A 86 -7.50 6.25 3.91
N SER A 87 -8.04 7.29 4.55
CA SER A 87 -7.86 8.68 4.14
C SER A 87 -6.39 9.13 4.19
N VAL A 88 -5.65 8.71 5.22
CA VAL A 88 -4.21 9.02 5.34
C VAL A 88 -3.43 8.35 4.22
N VAL A 89 -3.61 7.04 4.07
CA VAL A 89 -2.94 6.24 3.03
C VAL A 89 -3.30 6.76 1.63
N GLN A 90 -4.55 7.14 1.40
CA GLN A 90 -5.01 7.74 0.15
C GLN A 90 -4.30 9.06 -0.15
N GLY A 91 -4.21 9.97 0.82
CA GLY A 91 -3.48 11.24 0.66
C GLY A 91 -1.99 11.01 0.36
N MET A 92 -1.40 9.98 0.96
CA MET A 92 -0.02 9.58 0.65
C MET A 92 0.11 9.05 -0.78
N MET A 93 -0.75 8.10 -1.19
CA MET A 93 -0.78 7.57 -2.55
C MET A 93 -0.98 8.68 -3.60
N ASP A 94 -1.84 9.66 -3.32
CA ASP A 94 -2.05 10.84 -4.17
C ASP A 94 -0.80 11.73 -4.27
N ALA A 95 -0.11 11.96 -3.15
CA ALA A 95 1.12 12.72 -3.13
C ALA A 95 2.25 12.04 -3.91
N PHE A 96 2.34 10.69 -3.85
CA PHE A 96 3.34 9.92 -4.58
C PHE A 96 3.09 9.90 -6.08
N THR A 97 1.84 9.73 -6.49
CA THR A 97 1.49 9.59 -7.92
C THR A 97 1.57 10.89 -8.72
N GLY A 98 1.65 12.05 -8.06
CA GLY A 98 1.82 13.34 -8.74
C GLY A 98 0.74 13.56 -9.81
N ASN A 99 1.10 13.79 -11.08
CA ASN A 99 0.17 13.84 -12.23
C ASN A 99 0.30 12.62 -13.17
N GLY A 100 0.86 11.51 -12.67
CA GLY A 100 1.18 10.30 -13.44
C GLY A 100 0.02 9.31 -13.57
N CYS A 101 0.31 8.12 -14.14
CA CYS A 101 -0.61 6.99 -14.25
C CYS A 101 -1.13 6.55 -12.87
N ALA A 102 -2.28 5.86 -12.84
CA ALA A 102 -2.78 5.23 -11.63
C ALA A 102 -1.77 4.20 -11.11
N GLU A 103 -1.00 4.55 -10.08
CA GLU A 103 -0.15 3.60 -9.39
C GLU A 103 -1.02 2.74 -8.49
N ARG A 104 -0.69 1.45 -8.50
CA ARG A 104 -1.29 0.44 -7.65
C ARG A 104 -0.37 0.20 -6.47
N PHE A 105 -0.93 0.22 -5.28
CA PHE A 105 -0.21 0.02 -4.04
C PHE A 105 -0.71 -1.28 -3.41
N MET A 106 0.19 -2.22 -3.16
CA MET A 106 -0.13 -3.50 -2.55
C MET A 106 -0.58 -3.30 -1.11
N LEU A 107 -1.74 -3.86 -0.76
CA LEU A 107 -2.27 -3.90 0.59
C LEU A 107 -1.78 -5.15 1.32
N GLY A 108 -1.81 -5.10 2.65
CA GLY A 108 -1.45 -6.22 3.51
C GLY A 108 -2.49 -7.32 3.61
N VAL A 109 -3.66 -7.17 2.97
CA VAL A 109 -4.71 -8.19 2.99
C VAL A 109 -4.41 -9.31 2.00
N HIS A 110 -4.44 -10.55 2.49
CA HIS A 110 -4.16 -11.75 1.69
C HIS A 110 -4.90 -12.99 2.21
N ASP A 111 -4.99 -14.03 1.40
CA ASP A 111 -5.51 -15.35 1.77
C ASP A 111 -4.32 -16.33 1.97
N PRO A 112 -3.85 -16.55 3.22
CA PRO A 112 -2.67 -17.37 3.50
C PRO A 112 -2.86 -18.86 3.21
N HIS A 113 -4.10 -19.33 3.09
CA HIS A 113 -4.43 -20.75 3.00
C HIS A 113 -5.16 -21.13 1.71
N ASN A 114 -5.33 -20.17 0.79
CA ASN A 114 -6.06 -20.34 -0.47
C ASN A 114 -7.47 -20.92 -0.25
N ASN A 115 -8.12 -20.57 0.85
CA ASN A 115 -9.41 -21.12 1.28
C ASN A 115 -10.53 -20.06 1.33
N GLY A 116 -10.25 -18.84 0.85
CA GLY A 116 -11.16 -17.71 0.83
C GLY A 116 -11.23 -16.95 2.16
N GLN A 117 -10.36 -17.26 3.13
CA GLN A 117 -10.28 -16.56 4.41
C GLN A 117 -9.14 -15.55 4.35
N TYR A 118 -9.50 -14.27 4.29
CA TYR A 118 -8.52 -13.18 4.24
C TYR A 118 -8.15 -12.68 5.63
N VAL A 119 -6.86 -12.37 5.81
CA VAL A 119 -6.29 -11.76 7.01
C VAL A 119 -5.39 -10.60 6.61
N TRP A 120 -5.11 -9.71 7.55
CA TRP A 120 -4.04 -8.73 7.40
C TRP A 120 -2.67 -9.38 7.61
N ALA A 121 -1.63 -8.79 7.02
CA ALA A 121 -0.26 -9.32 7.05
C ALA A 121 0.34 -9.42 8.47
N ASP A 122 -0.20 -8.69 9.45
CA ASP A 122 0.16 -8.80 10.86
C ASP A 122 -0.57 -9.95 11.60
N GLY A 123 -1.47 -10.66 10.90
CA GLY A 123 -2.29 -11.75 11.42
C GLY A 123 -3.62 -11.30 12.04
N SER A 124 -3.92 -10.00 12.05
CA SER A 124 -5.22 -9.51 12.51
C SER A 124 -6.34 -9.87 11.53
N ALA A 125 -7.56 -9.97 12.04
CA ALA A 125 -8.73 -10.26 11.22
C ALA A 125 -9.05 -9.05 10.33
N VAL A 126 -9.52 -9.31 9.10
CA VAL A 126 -10.04 -8.26 8.23
C VAL A 126 -11.33 -7.68 8.82
N ASP A 127 -11.24 -6.44 9.27
CA ASP A 127 -12.30 -5.64 9.89
C ASP A 127 -12.69 -4.39 9.08
N TYR A 128 -11.85 -3.98 8.13
CA TYR A 128 -12.11 -2.93 7.16
C TYR A 128 -11.91 -3.43 5.73
N LYS A 129 -12.78 -3.02 4.81
CA LYS A 129 -12.83 -3.54 3.45
C LYS A 129 -13.12 -2.41 2.47
N GLY A 130 -12.25 -2.24 1.48
CA GLY A 130 -12.48 -1.37 0.33
C GLY A 130 -13.05 -2.10 -0.89
N TRP A 131 -13.49 -3.35 -0.78
CA TRP A 131 -14.12 -4.07 -1.90
C TRP A 131 -15.63 -4.20 -1.69
N ASP A 132 -16.39 -4.37 -2.78
CA ASP A 132 -17.84 -4.61 -2.72
C ASP A 132 -18.13 -5.88 -1.90
N PRO A 133 -18.92 -5.78 -0.81
CA PRO A 133 -19.30 -6.93 0.01
C PRO A 133 -20.00 -8.06 -0.77
N ASN A 134 -20.62 -7.73 -1.92
CA ASN A 134 -21.35 -8.68 -2.76
C ASN A 134 -20.49 -9.30 -3.87
N SER A 135 -19.26 -8.82 -4.06
CA SER A 135 -18.36 -9.37 -5.08
C SER A 135 -17.73 -10.67 -4.60
N PRO A 136 -17.80 -11.75 -5.39
CA PRO A 136 -17.10 -12.99 -5.06
C PRO A 136 -15.59 -12.75 -5.11
N LEU A 137 -14.89 -13.01 -4.01
CA LEU A 137 -13.45 -12.87 -3.94
C LEU A 137 -12.75 -14.17 -4.38
N PRO A 138 -11.69 -14.10 -5.22
CA PRO A 138 -10.95 -15.28 -5.64
C PRO A 138 -10.03 -15.80 -4.53
N THR A 139 -10.10 -17.10 -4.23
CA THR A 139 -9.20 -17.76 -3.27
C THR A 139 -7.73 -17.53 -3.63
N GLY A 140 -6.89 -17.28 -2.63
CA GLY A 140 -5.46 -17.03 -2.81
C GLY A 140 -5.11 -15.67 -3.43
N ALA A 141 -6.05 -14.73 -3.42
CA ALA A 141 -5.82 -13.38 -3.93
C ALA A 141 -5.11 -12.48 -2.91
N CYS A 142 -4.36 -11.53 -3.46
CA CYS A 142 -3.85 -10.34 -2.77
C CYS A 142 -4.54 -9.10 -3.36
N PHE A 143 -4.47 -7.96 -2.68
CA PHE A 143 -5.20 -6.76 -3.10
C PHE A 143 -4.27 -5.57 -3.31
N PHE A 144 -4.66 -4.71 -4.25
CA PHE A 144 -4.08 -3.38 -4.40
C PHE A 144 -5.15 -2.29 -4.33
N ALA A 145 -4.76 -1.16 -3.77
CA ALA A 145 -5.47 0.10 -3.86
C ALA A 145 -4.87 0.94 -5.00
N PHE A 146 -5.69 1.78 -5.61
CA PHE A 146 -5.22 2.77 -6.58
C PHE A 146 -5.18 4.14 -5.92
N ALA A 147 -4.18 4.96 -6.23
CA ALA A 147 -4.21 6.37 -5.83
C ALA A 147 -5.45 7.09 -6.39
N ARG A 148 -5.93 6.73 -7.59
CA ARG A 148 -7.09 7.37 -8.21
C ARG A 148 -8.09 6.32 -8.66
N GLY A 149 -8.86 5.84 -7.70
CA GLY A 149 -10.03 4.98 -7.88
C GLY A 149 -10.93 5.17 -6.67
N GLU A 150 -12.24 5.09 -6.85
CA GLU A 150 -13.22 5.31 -5.77
C GLU A 150 -13.12 4.19 -4.73
N ASN A 151 -12.18 4.25 -3.78
CA ASN A 151 -11.99 3.31 -2.66
C ASN A 151 -12.02 1.79 -2.98
N GLU A 152 -12.04 1.40 -4.26
CA GLU A 152 -12.23 0.03 -4.68
C GLU A 152 -10.90 -0.73 -4.68
N TRP A 153 -10.74 -1.62 -3.71
CA TRP A 153 -9.61 -2.53 -3.66
C TRP A 153 -9.81 -3.66 -4.66
N ASN A 154 -8.78 -3.92 -5.46
CA ASN A 154 -8.89 -4.85 -6.56
C ASN A 154 -8.10 -6.13 -6.25
N PRO A 155 -8.72 -7.32 -6.37
CA PRO A 155 -8.04 -8.59 -6.16
C PRO A 155 -7.07 -8.90 -7.31
N SER A 156 -6.00 -9.64 -7.00
CA SER A 156 -5.00 -10.08 -7.96
C SER A 156 -4.19 -11.27 -7.47
N LEU A 157 -3.31 -11.77 -8.32
CA LEU A 157 -2.32 -12.77 -7.93
C LEU A 157 -1.31 -12.16 -6.96
N CYS A 158 -0.91 -12.91 -5.93
CA CYS A 158 0.12 -12.47 -5.01
C CYS A 158 1.54 -12.44 -5.64
N GLU A 159 1.69 -13.05 -6.82
CA GLU A 159 2.94 -13.16 -7.58
C GLU A 159 2.90 -12.32 -8.87
N VAL A 160 2.09 -11.25 -8.94
CA VAL A 160 2.05 -10.43 -10.16
C VAL A 160 3.48 -10.03 -10.53
N PHE A 161 3.93 -10.44 -11.70
CA PHE A 161 5.03 -9.81 -12.43
C PHE A 161 4.37 -8.93 -13.48
N GLY A 162 4.92 -7.73 -13.74
CA GLY A 162 4.38 -6.73 -14.66
C GLY A 162 3.47 -7.35 -15.74
N VAL A 163 2.18 -7.01 -15.66
CA VAL A 163 1.11 -7.67 -16.41
C VAL A 163 1.51 -7.79 -17.90
N PRO A 164 1.31 -8.95 -18.56
CA PRO A 164 1.64 -9.09 -19.97
C PRO A 164 0.83 -8.10 -20.83
N ASN A 165 1.48 -7.62 -21.89
CA ASN A 165 1.01 -6.64 -22.88
C ASN A 165 -0.47 -6.72 -23.27
#